data_AF-C0FT52-F1
#
_entry.id   AF-C0FT52-F1
#
_cell.length_a   1.000
_cell.length_b   1.000
_cell.length_c   1.000
_cell.angle_alpha   90.00
_cell.angle_beta   90.00
_cell.angle_gamma   90.00
#
_symmetry.space_group_name_H-M   'P 1'
#
loop_
_entity.id
_entity.type
_entity.pdbx_description
1 polymer ?
#
loop_
_entity_poly.entity_id
_entity_poly.type
_entity_poly.pdbx_seq_one_letter_code
_entity_poly.pdbx_strand_id
1 'polypeptide(L)'
;MIVLKADKELNLTFQKLIKMMDVPVEWNGMFFVIGDYLILQGSVRSLFFNFDTKLVVTNIIELKAEEQMIAAVEQHPNVRDILNMVLYAFGKWGNIKGLRVDRDYVQLNRLFAQILGEFQVESQYGPEHFRFYKNKIRLTYEDVIEAVLSDEPEEVLLPEEEELQGLWHKLVWKKAASSFLMRDTTLAERRRNRIGNNFYLAGYLCPKCGSQLYMAVYPEGREFQIETEEGAVRIARVYSCKKCCCMYTPRPKRLLVDGDVYKMDFERDETAYEDYQELLGRTAGRNVNTKYNEYVDKKMAMETECTDSSPAQDEEQEITELIGHLPELSELELFRTMRKMEEGFYSDEGVRRLEQAIRGEDEMETDADCNADDEKDADTERAAEDEPDTELERNAEESGKTKKM
;
A
#
# COMPACT_ATOMS: atom_id res chain seq x y z
N MET A 1 -1.12 -34.46 -2.38
CA MET A 1 0.09 -35.23 -2.05
C MET A 1 0.83 -35.48 -3.34
N ILE A 2 2.08 -35.06 -3.45
CA ILE A 2 2.89 -35.22 -4.66
C ILE A 2 3.93 -36.32 -4.44
N VAL A 3 4.15 -37.17 -5.44
CA VAL A 3 5.11 -38.28 -5.37
C VAL A 3 6.10 -38.17 -6.51
N LEU A 4 7.38 -37.98 -6.16
CA LEU A 4 8.47 -37.74 -7.12
C LEU A 4 9.46 -38.90 -7.12
N LYS A 5 9.80 -39.40 -8.30
CA LYS A 5 10.83 -40.43 -8.48
C LYS A 5 12.17 -39.80 -8.81
N ALA A 6 13.17 -40.01 -7.96
CA ALA A 6 14.50 -39.44 -8.11
C ALA A 6 15.21 -39.96 -9.38
N ASP A 7 15.89 -39.04 -10.09
CA ASP A 7 16.87 -39.40 -11.11
C ASP A 7 18.10 -40.09 -10.49
N LYS A 8 19.00 -40.62 -11.34
CA LYS A 8 20.22 -41.34 -10.89
C LYS A 8 21.17 -40.48 -10.04
N GLU A 9 21.19 -39.17 -10.23
CA GLU A 9 22.14 -38.24 -9.61
C GLU A 9 21.62 -37.67 -8.30
N LEU A 10 20.32 -37.31 -8.23
CA LEU A 10 19.57 -37.06 -7.00
C LEU A 10 19.61 -38.30 -6.11
N ASN A 11 19.39 -39.49 -6.67
CA ASN A 11 19.45 -40.74 -5.91
C ASN A 11 20.85 -40.93 -5.27
N LEU A 12 21.92 -40.80 -6.06
CA LEU A 12 23.30 -40.84 -5.56
C LEU A 12 23.61 -39.73 -4.54
N THR A 13 23.05 -38.54 -4.69
CA THR A 13 23.31 -37.37 -3.84
C THR A 13 22.58 -37.44 -2.50
N PHE A 14 21.29 -37.80 -2.50
CA PHE A 14 20.54 -37.98 -1.27
C PHE A 14 20.93 -39.27 -0.53
N GLN A 15 21.38 -40.33 -1.21
CA GLN A 15 22.05 -41.46 -0.54
C GLN A 15 23.34 -41.03 0.18
N LYS A 16 24.13 -40.11 -0.39
CA LYS A 16 25.29 -39.53 0.30
C LYS A 16 24.87 -38.68 1.49
N LEU A 17 23.80 -37.87 1.36
CA LEU A 17 23.23 -37.09 2.46
C LEU A 17 22.84 -37.98 3.64
N ILE A 18 22.02 -39.01 3.40
CA ILE A 18 21.58 -40.00 4.40
C ILE A 18 22.79 -40.61 5.13
N LYS A 19 23.83 -41.03 4.38
CA LYS A 19 25.06 -41.60 4.95
C LYS A 19 25.88 -40.59 5.76
N MET A 20 25.91 -39.31 5.36
CA MET A 20 26.56 -38.24 6.14
C MET A 20 25.75 -37.80 7.37
N MET A 21 24.43 -38.02 7.38
CA MET A 21 23.56 -37.79 8.53
C MET A 21 23.60 -38.91 9.57
N ASP A 22 24.22 -40.06 9.27
CA ASP A 22 24.30 -41.23 10.16
C ASP A 22 22.91 -41.74 10.62
N VAL A 23 21.91 -41.64 9.73
CA VAL A 23 20.52 -42.03 10.00
C VAL A 23 20.18 -43.42 9.43
N PRO A 24 19.46 -44.28 10.17
CA PRO A 24 19.10 -45.63 9.73
C PRO A 24 17.90 -45.59 8.77
N VAL A 25 18.13 -45.13 7.54
CA VAL A 25 17.12 -44.95 6.48
C VAL A 25 17.64 -45.57 5.17
N GLU A 26 17.08 -46.70 4.77
CA GLU A 26 17.34 -47.31 3.46
C GLU A 26 16.35 -46.74 2.44
N TRP A 27 16.63 -45.53 1.95
CA TRP A 27 15.75 -44.82 1.02
C TRP A 27 15.62 -45.53 -0.33
N ASN A 28 14.38 -45.67 -0.82
CA ASN A 28 14.03 -46.41 -2.03
C ASN A 28 14.14 -45.59 -3.34
N GLY A 29 14.46 -44.29 -3.25
CA GLY A 29 14.49 -43.36 -4.39
C GLY A 29 13.19 -42.58 -4.63
N MET A 30 12.17 -42.75 -3.78
CA MET A 30 10.91 -42.02 -3.84
C MET A 30 10.89 -40.87 -2.84
N PHE A 31 10.53 -39.68 -3.30
CA PHE A 31 10.16 -38.55 -2.46
C PHE A 31 8.62 -38.45 -2.39
N PHE A 32 8.09 -38.15 -1.22
CA PHE A 32 6.70 -37.75 -1.02
C PHE A 32 6.69 -36.32 -0.47
N VAL A 33 5.86 -35.47 -1.05
CA VAL A 33 5.66 -34.08 -0.61
C VAL A 33 4.26 -33.96 -0.03
N ILE A 34 4.18 -33.51 1.23
CA ILE A 34 2.94 -33.40 2.02
C ILE A 34 3.01 -32.13 2.87
N GLY A 35 2.33 -31.07 2.45
CA GLY A 35 2.43 -29.72 3.03
C GLY A 35 3.89 -29.27 3.16
N ASP A 36 4.29 -28.82 4.36
CA ASP A 36 5.67 -28.40 4.65
C ASP A 36 6.68 -29.55 4.83
N TYR A 37 6.33 -30.80 4.49
CA TYR A 37 7.22 -31.95 4.59
C TYR A 37 7.67 -32.50 3.23
N LEU A 38 8.99 -32.65 3.09
CA LEU A 38 9.60 -33.59 2.14
C LEU A 38 9.98 -34.88 2.86
N ILE A 39 9.49 -36.01 2.39
CA ILE A 39 9.66 -37.32 3.01
C ILE A 39 10.37 -38.26 2.03
N LEU A 40 11.54 -38.75 2.42
CA LEU A 40 12.29 -39.77 1.68
C LEU A 40 11.88 -41.13 2.21
N GLN A 41 11.14 -41.89 1.41
CA GLN A 41 10.58 -43.18 1.84
C GLN A 41 11.67 -44.26 1.97
N GLY A 42 11.85 -44.81 3.17
CA GLY A 42 12.74 -45.95 3.38
C GLY A 42 12.03 -47.29 3.52
N SER A 43 12.80 -48.38 3.49
CA SER A 43 12.31 -49.76 3.69
C SER A 43 11.60 -49.99 5.03
N VAL A 44 12.06 -49.30 6.09
CA VAL A 44 11.56 -49.45 7.48
C VAL A 44 11.37 -48.09 8.17
N ARG A 45 12.25 -47.12 7.90
CA ARG A 45 12.14 -45.73 8.39
C ARG A 45 12.32 -44.76 7.24
N SER A 46 11.52 -43.71 7.24
CA SER A 46 11.60 -42.61 6.28
C SER A 46 12.25 -41.39 6.94
N LEU A 47 12.94 -40.57 6.14
CA LEU A 47 13.58 -39.32 6.58
C LEU A 47 12.68 -38.14 6.20
N PHE A 48 12.33 -37.30 7.17
CA PHE A 48 11.40 -36.18 7.03
C PHE A 48 12.17 -34.87 7.19
N PHE A 49 12.07 -33.99 6.21
CA PHE A 49 12.53 -32.61 6.25
C PHE A 49 11.30 -31.69 6.36
N ASN A 50 11.18 -30.94 7.45
CA ASN A 50 10.09 -29.98 7.64
C ASN A 50 10.60 -28.56 7.35
N PHE A 51 9.99 -27.85 6.41
CA PHE A 51 10.47 -26.54 5.94
C PHE A 51 10.17 -25.42 6.94
N ASP A 52 8.93 -25.29 7.43
CA ASP A 52 8.55 -24.23 8.38
C ASP A 52 9.36 -24.26 9.69
N THR A 53 9.72 -25.42 10.21
CA THR A 53 10.51 -25.55 11.47
C THR A 53 11.99 -25.87 11.25
N LYS A 54 12.39 -26.12 10.00
CA LYS A 54 13.73 -26.58 9.58
C LYS A 54 14.23 -27.85 10.30
N LEU A 55 13.33 -28.61 10.92
CA LEU A 55 13.66 -29.85 11.61
C LEU A 55 13.84 -31.00 10.62
N VAL A 56 14.75 -31.92 10.96
CA VAL A 56 14.94 -33.19 10.24
C VAL A 56 14.82 -34.35 11.23
N VAL A 57 13.91 -35.29 10.95
CA VAL A 57 13.60 -36.42 11.84
C VAL A 57 13.41 -37.72 11.06
N THR A 58 13.62 -38.87 11.70
CA THR A 58 13.25 -40.18 11.13
C THR A 58 12.00 -40.73 11.79
N ASN A 59 11.03 -41.20 11.01
CA ASN A 59 9.83 -41.88 11.54
C ASN A 59 9.48 -43.12 10.70
N ILE A 60 8.66 -44.02 11.27
CA ILE A 60 8.13 -45.19 10.57
C ILE A 60 6.78 -44.79 9.96
N ILE A 61 6.66 -44.89 8.63
CA ILE A 61 5.41 -44.60 7.91
C ILE A 61 5.30 -45.45 6.64
N GLU A 62 4.15 -46.06 6.41
CA GLU A 62 3.81 -46.70 5.13
C GLU A 62 3.00 -45.72 4.27
N LEU A 63 3.70 -44.93 3.45
CA LEU A 63 3.06 -44.16 2.38
C LEU A 63 2.87 -45.05 1.15
N LYS A 64 1.69 -44.99 0.54
CA LYS A 64 1.35 -45.70 -0.69
C LYS A 64 1.04 -44.68 -1.77
N ALA A 65 1.65 -44.87 -2.94
CA ALA A 65 1.41 -44.08 -4.14
C ALA A 65 0.75 -44.98 -5.18
N GLU A 66 -0.22 -44.43 -5.91
CA GLU A 66 -0.71 -45.05 -7.14
C GLU A 66 0.26 -44.71 -8.28
N GLU A 67 0.53 -45.64 -9.18
CA GLU A 67 1.58 -45.47 -10.21
C GLU A 67 1.34 -44.26 -11.13
N GLN A 68 0.08 -43.82 -11.25
CA GLN A 68 -0.34 -42.66 -12.04
C GLN A 68 0.01 -41.31 -11.39
N MET A 69 0.29 -41.28 -10.07
CA MET A 69 0.66 -40.07 -9.33
C MET A 69 2.19 -39.87 -9.20
N ILE A 70 2.99 -40.71 -9.86
CA ILE A 70 4.45 -40.67 -9.77
C ILE A 70 5.04 -39.85 -10.92
N ALA A 71 5.34 -38.57 -10.66
CA ALA A 71 6.09 -37.75 -11.60
C ALA A 71 7.59 -38.13 -11.57
N ALA A 72 8.20 -38.23 -12.75
CA ALA A 72 9.61 -38.59 -12.90
C ALA A 72 10.46 -37.32 -12.96
N VAL A 73 11.38 -37.14 -12.00
CA VAL A 73 12.19 -35.90 -11.93
C VAL A 73 13.15 -35.76 -13.13
N GLU A 74 13.45 -36.85 -13.86
CA GLU A 74 14.16 -36.83 -15.15
C GLU A 74 13.40 -36.03 -16.25
N GLN A 75 12.11 -35.71 -16.06
CA GLN A 75 11.27 -34.97 -17.01
C GLN A 75 11.12 -33.48 -16.66
N HIS A 76 11.33 -33.09 -15.39
CA HIS A 76 11.12 -31.71 -14.91
C HIS A 76 12.41 -31.17 -14.24
N PRO A 77 13.31 -30.49 -14.99
CA PRO A 77 14.59 -30.02 -14.45
C PRO A 77 14.41 -28.98 -13.33
N ASN A 78 13.33 -28.21 -13.37
CA ASN A 78 13.02 -27.18 -12.37
C ASN A 78 12.74 -27.82 -10.99
N VAL A 79 11.98 -28.92 -10.97
CA VAL A 79 11.69 -29.71 -9.75
C VAL A 79 12.98 -30.30 -9.16
N ARG A 80 13.93 -30.73 -10.01
CA ARG A 80 15.25 -31.19 -9.56
C ARG A 80 16.01 -30.12 -8.80
N ASP A 81 15.98 -28.86 -9.25
CA ASP A 81 16.70 -27.78 -8.56
C ASP A 81 15.99 -27.30 -7.28
N ILE A 82 14.66 -27.38 -7.23
CA ILE A 82 13.89 -27.21 -5.98
C ILE A 82 14.21 -28.33 -4.97
N LEU A 83 14.34 -29.58 -5.41
CA LEU A 83 14.83 -30.68 -4.55
C LEU A 83 16.29 -30.45 -4.13
N ASN A 84 17.15 -29.90 -4.99
CA ASN A 84 18.52 -29.54 -4.63
C ASN A 84 18.58 -28.44 -3.55
N MET A 85 17.59 -27.55 -3.43
CA MET A 85 17.53 -26.56 -2.33
C MET A 85 17.58 -27.21 -0.94
N VAL A 86 17.06 -28.44 -0.78
CA VAL A 86 17.10 -29.20 0.48
C VAL A 86 18.55 -29.40 0.96
N LEU A 87 19.48 -29.59 0.02
CA LEU A 87 20.91 -29.80 0.28
C LEU A 87 21.59 -28.53 0.85
N TYR A 88 21.01 -27.35 0.59
CA TYR A 88 21.47 -26.07 1.12
C TYR A 88 20.71 -25.66 2.39
N ALA A 89 19.38 -25.85 2.42
CA ALA A 89 18.53 -25.48 3.56
C ALA A 89 18.68 -26.41 4.77
N PHE A 90 19.04 -27.68 4.56
CA PHE A 90 19.23 -28.69 5.61
C PHE A 90 20.57 -29.44 5.51
N GLY A 91 21.07 -29.67 4.29
CA GLY A 91 22.28 -30.49 4.05
C GLY A 91 23.61 -29.87 4.50
N LYS A 92 23.65 -28.56 4.79
CA LYS A 92 24.81 -27.88 5.38
C LYS A 92 24.43 -27.20 6.71
N TRP A 93 24.54 -28.00 7.77
CA TRP A 93 24.41 -27.66 9.21
C TRP A 93 22.98 -27.25 9.64
N GLY A 94 22.52 -27.53 10.86
CA GLY A 94 23.29 -27.73 12.10
C GLY A 94 23.60 -29.16 12.59
N ASN A 95 23.02 -30.22 12.01
CA ASN A 95 23.11 -31.57 12.61
C ASN A 95 24.16 -32.52 11.99
N ILE A 96 24.79 -32.18 10.87
CA ILE A 96 25.86 -33.00 10.26
C ILE A 96 27.23 -32.57 10.81
N LYS A 97 27.98 -33.52 11.40
CA LYS A 97 29.33 -33.29 11.95
C LYS A 97 30.33 -33.00 10.82
N GLY A 98 31.15 -31.96 10.96
CA GLY A 98 32.45 -31.89 10.27
C GLY A 98 32.81 -30.56 9.61
N LEU A 99 31.83 -29.80 9.10
CA LEU A 99 32.06 -28.44 8.59
C LEU A 99 31.25 -27.41 9.39
N ARG A 100 31.89 -26.29 9.69
CA ARG A 100 31.24 -24.98 9.70
C ARG A 100 31.64 -24.30 8.39
N VAL A 101 30.69 -23.72 7.67
CA VAL A 101 30.93 -22.50 6.91
C VAL A 101 30.03 -21.44 7.56
N ASP A 102 30.29 -20.17 7.32
CA ASP A 102 29.56 -19.11 8.02
C ASP A 102 28.14 -18.94 7.48
N ARG A 103 27.23 -18.54 8.38
CA ARG A 103 25.79 -18.45 8.11
C ARG A 103 25.44 -17.19 7.30
N ASP A 104 25.88 -17.12 6.06
CA ASP A 104 25.43 -16.07 5.14
C ASP A 104 24.02 -16.36 4.62
N TYR A 105 23.03 -15.99 5.44
CA TYR A 105 21.62 -16.02 5.06
C TYR A 105 21.32 -15.12 3.85
N VAL A 106 22.12 -14.09 3.56
CA VAL A 106 21.89 -13.20 2.41
C VAL A 106 22.28 -13.90 1.11
N GLN A 107 23.39 -14.65 1.09
CA GLN A 107 23.76 -15.52 -0.04
C GLN A 107 22.73 -16.63 -0.27
N LEU A 108 22.25 -17.29 0.79
CA LEU A 108 21.26 -18.36 0.65
C LEU A 108 19.89 -17.85 0.17
N ASN A 109 19.38 -16.74 0.72
CA ASN A 109 18.13 -16.14 0.23
C ASN A 109 18.25 -15.66 -1.23
N ARG A 110 19.42 -15.16 -1.66
CA ARG A 110 19.66 -14.82 -3.09
C ARG A 110 19.60 -16.05 -3.99
N LEU A 111 20.21 -17.17 -3.58
CA LEU A 111 20.17 -18.43 -4.34
C LEU A 111 18.74 -18.96 -4.45
N PHE A 112 17.99 -18.99 -3.34
CA PHE A 112 16.61 -19.46 -3.35
C PHE A 112 15.68 -18.53 -4.15
N ALA A 113 15.86 -17.22 -4.07
CA ALA A 113 15.13 -16.26 -4.92
C ALA A 113 15.47 -16.38 -6.41
N GLN A 114 16.66 -16.86 -6.77
CA GLN A 114 17.01 -17.17 -8.16
C GLN A 114 16.31 -18.45 -8.65
N ILE A 115 16.25 -19.50 -7.83
CA ILE A 115 15.61 -20.78 -8.18
C ILE A 115 14.07 -20.66 -8.22
N LEU A 116 13.49 -19.90 -7.30
CA LEU A 116 12.02 -19.79 -7.14
C LEU A 116 11.40 -18.59 -7.87
N GLY A 117 12.21 -17.59 -8.24
CA GLY A 117 11.75 -16.37 -8.90
C GLY A 117 11.13 -16.62 -10.29
N GLU A 118 11.54 -17.67 -11.00
CA GLU A 118 10.94 -18.08 -12.27
C GLU A 118 9.47 -18.51 -12.11
N PHE A 119 9.07 -18.95 -10.92
CA PHE A 119 7.72 -19.44 -10.58
C PHE A 119 6.90 -18.43 -9.76
N GLN A 120 7.38 -17.19 -9.65
CA GLN A 120 6.80 -16.12 -8.83
C GLN A 120 6.69 -16.47 -7.32
N VAL A 121 7.50 -17.40 -6.84
CA VAL A 121 7.54 -17.78 -5.42
C VAL A 121 8.65 -17.02 -4.70
N GLU A 122 8.26 -16.18 -3.75
CA GLU A 122 9.17 -15.56 -2.79
C GLU A 122 9.55 -16.57 -1.70
N SER A 123 10.78 -16.49 -1.18
CA SER A 123 11.27 -17.38 -0.14
C SER A 123 11.94 -16.61 0.99
N GLN A 124 11.68 -17.04 2.24
CA GLN A 124 12.26 -16.47 3.45
C GLN A 124 12.98 -17.56 4.24
N TYR A 125 14.28 -17.71 4.00
CA TYR A 125 15.17 -18.59 4.76
C TYR A 125 15.78 -17.85 5.94
N GLY A 126 15.18 -18.01 7.12
CA GLY A 126 15.62 -17.46 8.39
C GLY A 126 16.42 -18.45 9.26
N PRO A 127 16.73 -18.08 10.52
CA PRO A 127 17.37 -19.00 11.46
C PRO A 127 16.48 -20.20 11.78
N GLU A 128 15.24 -19.96 12.20
CA GLU A 128 14.28 -20.95 12.72
C GLU A 128 13.29 -21.47 11.67
N HIS A 129 13.02 -20.68 10.62
CA HIS A 129 11.99 -20.99 9.62
C HIS A 129 12.52 -20.92 8.20
N PHE A 130 11.99 -21.75 7.30
CA PHE A 130 12.08 -21.58 5.84
C PHE A 130 10.65 -21.56 5.29
N ARG A 131 10.21 -20.39 4.82
CA ARG A 131 8.83 -20.17 4.35
C ARG A 131 8.80 -19.72 2.91
N PHE A 132 7.68 -20.00 2.26
CA PHE A 132 7.41 -19.66 0.87
C PHE A 132 6.16 -18.80 0.77
N TYR A 133 6.12 -17.89 -0.21
CA TYR A 133 5.01 -16.97 -0.42
C TYR A 133 4.76 -16.77 -1.92
N LYS A 134 3.49 -16.71 -2.34
CA LYS A 134 3.05 -16.23 -3.68
C LYS A 134 1.97 -15.18 -3.40
N ASN A 135 2.07 -13.99 -3.99
CA ASN A 135 1.15 -12.88 -3.75
C ASN A 135 0.89 -12.54 -2.26
N LYS A 136 1.94 -12.59 -1.42
CA LYS A 136 1.90 -12.45 0.06
C LYS A 136 1.16 -13.54 0.83
N ILE A 137 0.47 -14.48 0.17
CA ILE A 137 -0.11 -15.68 0.79
C ILE A 137 1.03 -16.66 1.11
N ARG A 138 1.05 -17.23 2.32
CA ARG A 138 2.00 -18.29 2.68
C ARG A 138 1.65 -19.56 1.91
N LEU A 139 2.62 -20.09 1.17
CA LEU A 139 2.57 -21.42 0.60
C LEU A 139 3.25 -22.43 1.53
N THR A 140 2.85 -23.70 1.40
CA THR A 140 3.58 -24.85 1.89
C THR A 140 4.59 -25.34 0.85
N TYR A 141 5.52 -26.20 1.25
CA TYR A 141 6.48 -26.80 0.30
C TYR A 141 5.81 -27.71 -0.77
N GLU A 142 4.62 -28.24 -0.50
CA GLU A 142 3.84 -28.99 -1.50
C GLU A 142 3.31 -28.09 -2.62
N ASP A 143 2.68 -26.96 -2.28
CA ASP A 143 2.14 -26.00 -3.26
C ASP A 143 3.26 -25.43 -4.16
N VAL A 144 4.47 -25.28 -3.61
CA VAL A 144 5.68 -24.85 -4.37
C VAL A 144 6.16 -25.93 -5.35
N ILE A 145 5.97 -27.21 -5.06
CA ILE A 145 6.29 -28.29 -6.02
C ILE A 145 5.18 -28.41 -7.07
N GLU A 146 3.91 -28.21 -6.69
CA GLU A 146 2.76 -28.23 -7.61
C GLU A 146 2.88 -27.12 -8.66
N ALA A 147 3.16 -25.88 -8.23
CA ALA A 147 3.38 -24.72 -9.10
C ALA A 147 4.57 -24.85 -10.09
N VAL A 148 5.36 -25.93 -10.00
CA VAL A 148 6.52 -26.21 -10.88
C VAL A 148 6.40 -27.55 -11.62
N LEU A 149 5.35 -28.33 -11.32
CA LEU A 149 4.90 -29.46 -12.14
C LEU A 149 3.80 -29.03 -13.13
N SER A 150 3.06 -27.96 -12.83
CA SER A 150 2.14 -27.31 -13.75
C SER A 150 2.91 -26.59 -14.86
N ASP A 151 3.33 -27.33 -15.90
CA ASP A 151 3.94 -26.80 -17.13
C ASP A 151 2.96 -25.98 -18.01
N GLU A 152 1.68 -25.87 -17.60
CA GLU A 152 0.74 -24.91 -18.19
C GLU A 152 0.98 -23.52 -17.59
N PRO A 153 1.10 -22.44 -18.39
CA PRO A 153 0.97 -21.10 -17.87
C PRO A 153 -0.47 -20.96 -17.37
N GLU A 154 -0.64 -21.00 -16.05
CA GLU A 154 -1.90 -20.98 -15.32
C GLU A 154 -2.81 -19.86 -15.90
N GLU A 155 -3.71 -20.21 -16.82
CA GLU A 155 -4.76 -19.28 -17.27
C GLU A 155 -5.58 -18.98 -16.03
N VAL A 156 -5.48 -17.73 -15.56
CA VAL A 156 -5.95 -17.30 -14.25
C VAL A 156 -7.48 -17.27 -14.23
N LEU A 157 -8.06 -18.47 -14.11
CA LEU A 157 -9.44 -18.72 -13.75
C LEU A 157 -9.61 -18.42 -12.25
N LEU A 158 -9.50 -17.13 -11.94
CA LEU A 158 -10.11 -16.58 -10.74
C LEU A 158 -11.59 -17.00 -10.71
N PRO A 159 -12.16 -17.24 -9.52
CA PRO A 159 -13.61 -17.23 -9.36
C PRO A 159 -14.21 -15.91 -9.88
N GLU A 160 -15.53 -15.85 -10.03
CA GLU A 160 -16.25 -14.56 -10.13
C GLU A 160 -16.26 -13.84 -8.76
N GLU A 161 -15.07 -13.55 -8.23
CA GLU A 161 -14.84 -12.52 -7.22
C GLU A 161 -14.55 -11.21 -7.96
N GLU A 162 -15.25 -10.14 -7.56
CA GLU A 162 -15.22 -8.85 -8.24
C GLU A 162 -13.78 -8.30 -8.32
N GLU A 163 -13.36 -7.81 -9.50
CA GLU A 163 -11.99 -7.32 -9.70
C GLU A 163 -11.67 -6.14 -8.77
N LEU A 164 -11.03 -6.43 -7.63
CA LEU A 164 -10.36 -5.45 -6.79
C LEU A 164 -9.09 -4.99 -7.52
N GLN A 165 -9.21 -4.04 -8.44
CA GLN A 165 -8.14 -3.52 -9.31
C GLN A 165 -7.10 -2.64 -8.57
N GLY A 166 -6.81 -2.98 -7.31
CA GLY A 166 -5.91 -2.27 -6.41
C GLY A 166 -4.51 -2.01 -6.98
N LEU A 167 -3.78 -1.10 -6.34
CA LEU A 167 -2.67 -0.30 -6.90
C LEU A 167 -1.35 -1.04 -7.23
N TRP A 168 -1.41 -2.06 -8.07
CA TRP A 168 -0.24 -2.86 -8.50
C TRP A 168 0.26 -2.54 -9.91
N HIS A 169 -0.53 -1.81 -10.71
CA HIS A 169 -0.06 -1.27 -11.99
C HIS A 169 0.84 -0.06 -11.80
N LYS A 170 1.81 0.14 -12.72
CA LYS A 170 2.61 1.37 -12.77
C LYS A 170 1.70 2.56 -13.13
N LEU A 171 1.41 3.41 -12.14
CA LEU A 171 0.47 4.54 -12.25
C LEU A 171 1.02 5.70 -13.10
N VAL A 172 1.07 5.50 -14.41
CA VAL A 172 1.44 6.54 -15.37
C VAL A 172 0.23 7.41 -15.67
N TRP A 173 0.29 8.66 -15.23
CA TRP A 173 -0.73 9.67 -15.53
C TRP A 173 -0.68 10.06 -17.01
N LYS A 174 -1.85 10.04 -17.67
CA LYS A 174 -1.99 10.29 -19.10
C LYS A 174 -2.32 11.75 -19.39
N LYS A 175 -1.87 12.28 -20.52
CA LYS A 175 -2.27 13.63 -20.97
C LYS A 175 -3.75 13.69 -21.30
N ALA A 176 -4.41 14.76 -20.91
CA ALA A 176 -5.77 15.07 -21.34
C ALA A 176 -5.96 16.58 -21.53
N ALA A 177 -6.65 16.95 -22.61
CA ALA A 177 -7.32 18.25 -22.68
C ALA A 177 -8.71 18.09 -22.05
N SER A 178 -9.11 18.99 -21.14
CA SER A 178 -10.42 18.91 -20.47
C SER A 178 -10.91 20.29 -20.02
N SER A 179 -12.15 20.63 -20.35
CA SER A 179 -12.78 21.90 -19.95
C SER A 179 -13.44 21.79 -18.57
N PHE A 180 -12.85 22.45 -17.57
CA PHE A 180 -13.38 22.50 -16.21
C PHE A 180 -14.30 23.70 -16.04
N LEU A 181 -15.60 23.45 -15.89
CA LEU A 181 -16.57 24.49 -15.52
C LEU A 181 -16.45 24.78 -14.02
N MET A 182 -16.59 26.05 -13.63
CA MET A 182 -16.69 26.45 -12.23
C MET A 182 -18.15 26.53 -11.79
N ARG A 183 -18.39 26.29 -10.51
CA ARG A 183 -19.57 26.69 -9.76
C ARG A 183 -19.11 27.56 -8.60
N ASP A 184 -19.77 28.69 -8.39
CA ASP A 184 -19.51 29.52 -7.22
C ASP A 184 -19.76 28.70 -5.94
N THR A 185 -18.78 28.70 -5.04
CA THR A 185 -18.85 28.02 -3.74
C THR A 185 -18.19 28.92 -2.69
N THR A 186 -18.82 29.05 -1.53
CA THR A 186 -18.28 29.87 -0.44
C THR A 186 -17.14 29.16 0.29
N LEU A 187 -16.21 29.93 0.88
CA LEU A 187 -15.17 29.39 1.76
C LEU A 187 -15.75 28.54 2.90
N ALA A 188 -16.95 28.89 3.39
CA ALA A 188 -17.68 28.13 4.40
C ALA A 188 -18.21 26.76 3.91
N GLU A 189 -18.58 26.62 2.64
CA GLU A 189 -18.92 25.32 2.04
C GLU A 189 -17.66 24.47 1.81
N ARG A 190 -16.56 25.08 1.33
CA ARG A 190 -15.27 24.39 1.11
C ARG A 190 -14.69 23.80 2.39
N ARG A 191 -14.84 24.50 3.51
CA ARG A 191 -14.41 24.03 4.85
C ARG A 191 -15.26 22.87 5.39
N ARG A 192 -16.56 22.81 5.04
CA ARG A 192 -17.55 21.83 5.56
C ARG A 192 -17.58 20.51 4.77
N ASN A 193 -17.57 20.56 3.44
CA ASN A 193 -17.67 19.37 2.59
C ASN A 193 -16.30 18.73 2.32
N ARG A 194 -16.10 17.49 2.79
CA ARG A 194 -14.83 16.73 2.70
C ARG A 194 -15.10 15.26 2.40
N ILE A 195 -14.12 14.58 1.80
CA ILE A 195 -14.18 13.14 1.48
C ILE A 195 -13.13 12.30 2.23
N GLY A 196 -12.57 12.85 3.33
CA GLY A 196 -11.45 12.27 4.05
C GLY A 196 -10.08 12.65 3.47
N ASN A 197 -9.02 12.10 4.05
CA ASN A 197 -7.65 12.09 3.51
C ASN A 197 -7.14 13.45 3.00
N ASN A 198 -7.38 14.53 3.74
CA ASN A 198 -6.99 15.91 3.40
C ASN A 198 -7.57 16.50 2.10
N PHE A 199 -8.55 15.85 1.46
CA PHE A 199 -9.28 16.41 0.31
C PHE A 199 -10.43 17.31 0.76
N TYR A 200 -10.45 18.56 0.26
CA TYR A 200 -11.45 19.59 0.51
C TYR A 200 -12.20 19.98 -0.78
N LEU A 201 -13.43 20.47 -0.68
CA LEU A 201 -14.22 20.82 -1.87
C LEU A 201 -13.59 21.99 -2.66
N ALA A 202 -13.55 21.88 -3.99
CA ALA A 202 -13.12 22.94 -4.90
C ALA A 202 -14.31 23.52 -5.70
N GLY A 203 -14.19 24.75 -6.20
CA GLY A 203 -15.20 25.36 -7.07
C GLY A 203 -15.36 24.70 -8.45
N TYR A 204 -14.47 23.79 -8.84
CA TYR A 204 -14.49 23.14 -10.15
C TYR A 204 -15.42 21.92 -10.24
N LEU A 205 -16.04 21.73 -11.39
CA LEU A 205 -16.89 20.59 -11.74
C LEU A 205 -16.14 19.58 -12.62
N CYS A 206 -16.39 18.29 -12.41
CA CYS A 206 -15.78 17.21 -13.16
C CYS A 206 -16.30 17.17 -14.62
N PRO A 207 -15.41 17.20 -15.63
CA PRO A 207 -15.80 17.23 -17.05
C PRO A 207 -16.56 15.97 -17.51
N LYS A 208 -16.40 14.83 -16.82
CA LYS A 208 -17.15 13.59 -17.11
C LYS A 208 -18.61 13.62 -16.64
N CYS A 209 -18.95 14.34 -15.56
CA CYS A 209 -20.22 14.10 -14.84
C CYS A 209 -20.87 15.31 -14.15
N GLY A 210 -20.28 16.51 -14.28
CA GLY A 210 -20.82 17.75 -13.69
C GLY A 210 -20.88 17.80 -12.16
N SER A 211 -20.31 16.81 -11.47
CA SER A 211 -20.24 16.76 -10.00
C SER A 211 -19.01 17.52 -9.51
N GLN A 212 -19.08 18.12 -8.31
CA GLN A 212 -17.96 18.90 -7.75
C GLN A 212 -16.69 18.04 -7.58
N LEU A 213 -15.55 18.69 -7.78
CA LEU A 213 -14.23 18.14 -7.51
C LEU A 213 -13.79 18.45 -6.07
N TYR A 214 -12.91 17.61 -5.55
CA TYR A 214 -12.22 17.83 -4.28
C TYR A 214 -10.73 18.00 -4.54
N MET A 215 -10.14 19.06 -4.02
CA MET A 215 -8.71 19.36 -4.15
C MET A 215 -7.95 18.89 -2.91
N ALA A 216 -6.69 18.48 -3.11
CA ALA A 216 -5.67 18.37 -2.08
C ALA A 216 -4.42 19.13 -2.53
N VAL A 217 -3.75 19.79 -1.58
CA VAL A 217 -2.55 20.61 -1.81
C VAL A 217 -1.38 20.05 -1.00
N TYR A 218 -0.19 20.07 -1.60
CA TYR A 218 1.04 19.60 -1.00
C TYR A 218 1.87 20.79 -0.52
N PRO A 219 2.30 20.84 0.76
CA PRO A 219 3.14 21.93 1.26
C PRO A 219 4.44 22.06 0.45
N GLU A 220 4.96 23.28 0.32
CA GLU A 220 6.22 23.52 -0.39
C GLU A 220 7.39 22.70 0.17
N GLY A 221 8.18 22.10 -0.72
CA GLY A 221 9.25 21.16 -0.34
C GLY A 221 8.75 19.79 0.14
N ARG A 222 7.44 19.56 0.14
CA ARG A 222 6.77 18.26 0.33
C ARG A 222 5.81 17.94 -0.84
N GLU A 223 6.07 18.51 -2.02
CA GLU A 223 5.36 18.18 -3.26
C GLU A 223 5.40 16.67 -3.52
N PHE A 224 4.26 16.08 -3.88
CA PHE A 224 4.19 14.67 -4.23
C PHE A 224 4.76 14.44 -5.64
N GLN A 225 5.47 13.34 -5.86
CA GLN A 225 6.02 13.00 -7.18
C GLN A 225 5.14 11.94 -7.87
N ILE A 226 4.59 12.29 -9.03
CA ILE A 226 3.87 11.36 -9.92
C ILE A 226 4.73 11.00 -11.14
N GLU A 227 4.47 9.84 -11.72
CA GLU A 227 4.97 9.47 -13.04
C GLU A 227 3.93 9.82 -14.11
N THR A 228 4.38 10.43 -15.21
CA THR A 228 3.55 10.83 -16.35
C THR A 228 4.12 10.27 -17.65
N GLU A 229 3.36 10.36 -18.74
CA GLU A 229 3.84 10.07 -20.10
C GLU A 229 5.07 10.91 -20.54
N GLU A 230 5.42 11.98 -19.81
CA GLU A 230 6.58 12.84 -20.09
C GLU A 230 7.74 12.64 -19.09
N GLY A 231 7.58 11.74 -18.11
CA GLY A 231 8.53 11.54 -17.01
C GLY A 231 7.96 11.99 -15.66
N ALA A 232 8.85 12.20 -14.68
CA ALA A 232 8.45 12.50 -13.31
C ALA A 232 8.07 13.99 -13.12
N VAL A 233 6.93 14.23 -12.49
CA VAL A 233 6.38 15.57 -12.20
C VAL A 233 6.13 15.69 -10.70
N ARG A 234 6.54 16.81 -10.11
CA ARG A 234 6.12 17.23 -8.77
C ARG A 234 4.82 18.00 -8.86
N ILE A 235 3.85 17.58 -8.06
CA ILE A 235 2.55 18.23 -7.98
C ILE A 235 2.42 19.03 -6.69
N ALA A 236 2.07 20.30 -6.84
CA ALA A 236 1.64 21.19 -5.77
C ALA A 236 0.17 20.96 -5.40
N ARG A 237 -0.66 20.53 -6.36
CA ARG A 237 -2.11 20.33 -6.20
C ARG A 237 -2.67 19.17 -7.04
N VAL A 238 -3.70 18.50 -6.55
CA VAL A 238 -4.44 17.43 -7.24
C VAL A 238 -5.93 17.54 -6.98
N TYR A 239 -6.74 17.21 -7.99
CA TYR A 239 -8.20 17.23 -7.95
C TYR A 239 -8.75 15.83 -8.14
N SER A 240 -9.80 15.49 -7.40
CA SER A 240 -10.38 14.15 -7.36
C SER A 240 -11.90 14.20 -7.54
N CYS A 241 -12.45 13.22 -8.26
CA CYS A 241 -13.89 13.06 -8.47
C CYS A 241 -14.36 11.68 -8.04
N LYS A 242 -14.89 11.56 -6.82
CA LYS A 242 -15.40 10.28 -6.30
C LYS A 242 -16.42 9.62 -7.23
N LYS A 243 -17.40 10.35 -7.76
CA LYS A 243 -18.44 9.81 -8.67
C LYS A 243 -17.89 9.23 -10.00
N CYS A 244 -16.66 9.56 -10.39
CA CYS A 244 -16.06 9.05 -11.61
C CYS A 244 -14.83 8.18 -11.40
N CYS A 245 -14.37 8.01 -10.16
CA CYS A 245 -13.07 7.40 -9.84
C CYS A 245 -11.97 7.96 -10.76
N CYS A 246 -11.84 9.29 -10.78
CA CYS A 246 -10.93 10.02 -11.67
C CYS A 246 -10.18 11.09 -10.89
N MET A 247 -8.91 11.29 -11.24
CA MET A 247 -8.08 12.36 -10.69
C MET A 247 -7.46 13.19 -11.81
N TYR A 248 -7.24 14.48 -11.53
CA TYR A 248 -6.74 15.47 -12.47
C TYR A 248 -5.70 16.35 -11.79
N THR A 249 -4.68 16.80 -12.50
CA THR A 249 -3.73 17.81 -12.03
C THR A 249 -3.23 18.62 -13.23
N PRO A 250 -3.07 19.95 -13.13
CA PRO A 250 -2.60 20.75 -14.25
C PRO A 250 -1.18 20.35 -14.67
N ARG A 251 -0.82 20.58 -15.94
CA ARG A 251 0.57 20.43 -16.37
C ARG A 251 1.46 21.52 -15.73
N PRO A 252 2.79 21.29 -15.63
CA PRO A 252 3.72 22.30 -15.13
C PRO A 252 3.54 23.69 -15.75
N LYS A 253 3.67 24.73 -14.91
CA LYS A 253 3.38 26.15 -15.24
C LYS A 253 1.94 26.45 -15.75
N ARG A 254 0.94 25.59 -15.55
CA ARG A 254 -0.48 25.84 -15.92
C ARG A 254 -1.44 25.79 -14.73
N LEU A 255 -2.61 26.38 -14.92
CA LEU A 255 -3.78 26.29 -14.02
C LEU A 255 -4.75 25.22 -14.51
N LEU A 256 -5.64 24.72 -13.64
CA LEU A 256 -6.64 23.72 -14.03
C LEU A 256 -7.59 24.26 -15.13
N VAL A 257 -7.88 25.56 -15.11
CA VAL A 257 -8.74 26.23 -16.09
C VAL A 257 -8.15 26.29 -17.51
N ASP A 258 -6.82 26.18 -17.66
CA ASP A 258 -6.18 26.14 -18.98
C ASP A 258 -6.51 24.83 -19.73
N GLY A 259 -7.03 23.83 -19.02
CA GLY A 259 -7.49 22.54 -19.56
C GLY A 259 -6.40 21.57 -19.98
N ASP A 260 -5.15 22.02 -20.08
CA ASP A 260 -3.94 21.20 -20.25
C ASP A 260 -3.61 20.46 -18.93
N VAL A 261 -4.14 19.24 -18.76
CA VAL A 261 -4.02 18.46 -17.52
C VAL A 261 -3.38 17.09 -17.74
N TYR A 262 -2.82 16.53 -16.67
CA TYR A 262 -2.67 15.08 -16.53
C TYR A 262 -3.92 14.51 -15.86
N LYS A 263 -4.28 13.28 -16.24
CA LYS A 263 -5.45 12.57 -15.77
C LYS A 263 -5.10 11.13 -15.39
N MET A 264 -5.58 10.72 -14.22
CA MET A 264 -5.69 9.31 -13.82
C MET A 264 -7.16 8.89 -13.90
N ASP A 265 -7.42 7.72 -14.46
CA ASP A 265 -8.77 7.16 -14.66
C ASP A 265 -8.75 5.73 -14.11
N PHE A 266 -9.55 5.46 -13.08
CA PHE A 266 -9.64 4.15 -12.42
C PHE A 266 -10.83 3.33 -12.94
N GLU A 267 -11.42 3.73 -14.07
CA GLU A 267 -12.48 3.02 -14.81
C GLU A 267 -13.76 2.66 -14.01
N ARG A 268 -13.88 3.21 -12.78
CA ARG A 268 -14.88 2.99 -11.72
C ARG A 268 -14.57 1.89 -10.70
N ASP A 269 -13.34 1.39 -10.60
CA ASP A 269 -12.93 0.75 -9.35
C ASP A 269 -12.87 1.81 -8.23
N GLU A 270 -13.81 1.70 -7.28
CA GLU A 270 -13.84 2.56 -6.10
C GLU A 270 -12.71 2.21 -5.11
N THR A 271 -12.21 0.97 -5.12
CA THR A 271 -11.19 0.48 -4.17
C THR A 271 -9.80 0.99 -4.50
N ALA A 272 -9.31 0.83 -5.74
CA ALA A 272 -8.10 1.50 -6.22
C ALA A 272 -8.19 3.04 -6.07
N TYR A 273 -9.35 3.61 -6.35
CA TYR A 273 -9.56 5.04 -6.20
C TYR A 273 -9.40 5.50 -4.73
N GLU A 274 -9.97 4.78 -3.76
CA GLU A 274 -9.83 5.12 -2.33
C GLU A 274 -8.43 4.85 -1.79
N ASP A 275 -7.77 3.75 -2.20
CA ASP A 275 -6.36 3.46 -1.90
C ASP A 275 -5.44 4.60 -2.39
N TYR A 276 -5.62 5.06 -3.63
CA TYR A 276 -4.81 6.16 -4.16
C TYR A 276 -5.16 7.50 -3.50
N GLN A 277 -6.43 7.73 -3.17
CA GLN A 277 -6.86 8.91 -2.41
C GLN A 277 -6.24 8.92 -1.01
N GLU A 278 -6.03 7.75 -0.36
CA GLU A 278 -5.28 7.68 0.89
C GLU A 278 -3.78 7.94 0.67
N LEU A 279 -3.14 7.33 -0.34
CA LEU A 279 -1.72 7.53 -0.64
C LEU A 279 -1.38 9.01 -0.88
N LEU A 280 -2.16 9.68 -1.72
CA LEU A 280 -2.05 11.11 -2.00
C LEU A 280 -2.39 11.95 -0.76
N GLY A 281 -3.47 11.59 -0.06
CA GLY A 281 -3.94 12.31 1.12
C GLY A 281 -3.00 12.30 2.32
N ARG A 282 -2.23 11.21 2.51
CA ARG A 282 -1.21 11.07 3.57
C ARG A 282 -0.08 12.11 3.50
N THR A 283 0.18 12.68 2.32
CA THR A 283 1.23 13.68 2.10
C THR A 283 0.70 15.09 1.82
N ALA A 284 -0.57 15.21 1.43
CA ALA A 284 -1.26 16.49 1.35
C ALA A 284 -1.44 17.13 2.74
N GLY A 285 -1.60 18.46 2.76
CA GLY A 285 -1.78 19.24 3.97
C GLY A 285 -2.71 20.44 3.76
N ARG A 286 -3.12 21.08 4.87
CA ARG A 286 -3.98 22.27 4.85
C ARG A 286 -3.15 23.57 4.72
N ASN A 287 -2.11 23.53 3.89
CA ASN A 287 -1.16 24.62 3.70
C ASN A 287 -1.34 25.20 2.30
N VAL A 288 -0.99 26.48 2.13
CA VAL A 288 -0.79 27.07 0.82
C VAL A 288 0.38 26.40 0.09
N ASN A 289 0.35 26.47 -1.23
CA ASN A 289 1.53 26.29 -2.06
C ASN A 289 1.46 27.29 -3.22
N THR A 290 2.36 28.26 -3.21
CA THR A 290 2.41 29.34 -4.22
C THR A 290 2.87 28.85 -5.60
N LYS A 291 3.44 27.64 -5.67
CA LYS A 291 4.10 27.11 -6.86
C LYS A 291 3.11 26.45 -7.81
N TYR A 292 3.53 26.42 -9.07
CA TYR A 292 2.96 25.53 -10.07
C TYR A 292 3.52 24.11 -9.90
N ASN A 293 2.95 23.16 -10.61
CA ASN A 293 3.58 21.84 -10.77
C ASN A 293 4.92 21.99 -11.53
N GLU A 294 5.89 21.12 -11.28
CA GLU A 294 7.25 21.20 -11.86
C GLU A 294 7.73 19.85 -12.41
N TYR A 295 8.52 19.85 -13.50
CA TYR A 295 9.21 18.65 -13.98
C TYR A 295 10.45 18.35 -13.10
N VAL A 296 10.63 17.09 -12.71
CA VAL A 296 11.83 16.66 -11.94
C VAL A 296 13.08 16.70 -12.82
N ASP A 297 12.94 16.39 -14.12
CA ASP A 297 14.05 16.37 -15.06
C ASP A 297 14.38 17.77 -15.59
N LYS A 298 15.55 18.28 -15.17
CA LYS A 298 16.07 19.62 -15.51
C LYS A 298 16.15 19.90 -17.02
N LYS A 299 16.20 18.88 -17.87
CA LYS A 299 16.12 19.04 -19.34
C LYS A 299 14.73 19.50 -19.80
N MET A 300 13.65 18.88 -19.31
CA MET A 300 12.29 19.26 -19.72
C MET A 300 11.82 20.55 -19.06
N ALA A 301 12.33 20.87 -17.86
CA ALA A 301 12.21 22.22 -17.31
C ALA A 301 12.78 23.25 -18.30
N MET A 302 14.02 23.05 -18.77
CA MET A 302 14.73 23.95 -19.67
C MET A 302 14.16 24.00 -21.10
N GLU A 303 13.62 22.90 -21.63
CA GLU A 303 12.88 22.91 -22.90
C GLU A 303 11.53 23.66 -22.81
N THR A 304 11.07 23.96 -21.58
CA THR A 304 9.90 24.82 -21.28
C THR A 304 10.32 26.22 -20.79
N GLU A 305 11.57 26.65 -21.01
CA GLU A 305 12.07 28.00 -20.69
C GLU A 305 11.94 28.96 -21.89
N CYS A 306 10.70 29.19 -22.31
CA CYS A 306 10.32 30.45 -22.98
C CYS A 306 9.25 31.14 -22.12
N THR A 307 9.50 32.41 -21.82
CA THR A 307 8.76 33.28 -20.87
C THR A 307 8.74 32.82 -19.40
N ASP A 308 8.94 33.84 -18.58
CA ASP A 308 8.63 34.00 -17.15
C ASP A 308 9.19 32.97 -16.16
N SER A 309 10.21 33.43 -15.44
CA SER A 309 10.74 32.87 -14.21
C SER A 309 10.76 33.94 -13.13
N SER A 310 9.70 33.98 -12.32
CA SER A 310 9.69 34.74 -11.06
C SER A 310 10.20 33.82 -9.92
N PRO A 311 11.15 34.27 -9.08
CA PRO A 311 11.47 33.58 -7.84
C PRO A 311 10.30 33.71 -6.85
N ALA A 312 10.33 32.92 -5.77
CA ALA A 312 9.34 33.05 -4.69
C ALA A 312 9.34 34.49 -4.12
N GLN A 313 8.24 35.20 -4.33
CA GLN A 313 7.92 36.46 -3.66
C GLN A 313 7.16 36.14 -2.35
N ASP A 314 7.24 37.02 -1.35
CA ASP A 314 6.40 36.87 -0.16
C ASP A 314 4.91 37.04 -0.56
N GLU A 315 4.04 36.14 -0.08
CA GLU A 315 2.59 36.14 -0.42
C GLU A 315 1.93 37.51 -0.19
N GLU A 316 2.28 38.17 0.92
CA GLU A 316 1.80 39.50 1.30
C GLU A 316 2.24 40.59 0.29
N GLN A 317 3.38 40.44 -0.38
CA GLN A 317 3.84 41.39 -1.40
C GLN A 317 3.07 41.21 -2.71
N GLU A 318 2.90 39.97 -3.19
CA GLU A 318 2.08 39.71 -4.39
C GLU A 318 0.63 40.17 -4.18
N ILE A 319 0.04 39.89 -3.01
CA ILE A 319 -1.31 40.36 -2.67
C ILE A 319 -1.36 41.90 -2.61
N THR A 320 -0.37 42.56 -2.01
CA THR A 320 -0.35 44.04 -1.91
C THR A 320 -0.21 44.71 -3.28
N GLU A 321 0.65 44.18 -4.16
CA GLU A 321 0.81 44.68 -5.53
C GLU A 321 -0.45 44.43 -6.36
N LEU A 322 -1.09 43.25 -6.25
CA LEU A 322 -2.35 42.94 -6.93
C LEU A 322 -3.51 43.82 -6.45
N ILE A 323 -3.63 44.10 -5.16
CA ILE A 323 -4.66 45.03 -4.63
C ILE A 323 -4.36 46.47 -5.06
N GLY A 324 -3.09 46.88 -5.09
CA GLY A 324 -2.69 48.22 -5.55
C GLY A 324 -3.00 48.47 -7.04
N HIS A 325 -2.74 47.49 -7.89
CA HIS A 325 -3.02 47.57 -9.33
C HIS A 325 -4.40 47.03 -9.74
N LEU A 326 -5.24 46.60 -8.80
CA LEU A 326 -6.58 46.04 -9.08
C LEU A 326 -7.45 46.91 -10.00
N PRO A 327 -7.45 48.27 -9.90
CA PRO A 327 -8.19 49.14 -10.81
C PRO A 327 -7.63 49.21 -12.25
N GLU A 328 -6.42 48.72 -12.47
CA GLU A 328 -5.70 48.74 -13.75
C GLU A 328 -5.61 47.36 -14.43
N LEU A 329 -5.93 46.27 -13.71
CA LEU A 329 -5.92 44.90 -14.23
C LEU A 329 -6.92 44.72 -15.37
N SER A 330 -6.52 43.97 -16.41
CA SER A 330 -7.47 43.51 -17.43
C SER A 330 -8.41 42.43 -16.88
N GLU A 331 -9.58 42.27 -17.53
CA GLU A 331 -10.54 41.20 -17.21
C GLU A 331 -9.90 39.80 -17.18
N LEU A 332 -8.87 39.57 -18.01
CA LEU A 332 -8.12 38.31 -18.09
C LEU A 332 -7.20 38.09 -16.88
N GLU A 333 -6.57 39.15 -16.37
CA GLU A 333 -5.69 39.10 -15.18
C GLU A 333 -6.51 39.00 -13.89
N LEU A 334 -7.63 39.72 -13.82
CA LEU A 334 -8.63 39.56 -12.76
C LEU A 334 -9.15 38.12 -12.71
N PHE A 335 -9.56 37.58 -13.86
CA PHE A 335 -9.98 36.17 -13.98
C PHE A 335 -8.88 35.21 -13.52
N ARG A 336 -7.63 35.37 -13.99
CA ARG A 336 -6.48 34.54 -13.55
C ARG A 336 -6.21 34.64 -12.06
N THR A 337 -6.39 35.81 -11.45
CA THR A 337 -6.21 36.02 -10.01
C THR A 337 -7.29 35.28 -9.21
N MET A 338 -8.55 35.32 -9.65
CA MET A 338 -9.61 34.48 -9.07
C MET A 338 -9.31 32.98 -9.21
N ARG A 339 -8.67 32.55 -10.30
CA ARG A 339 -8.26 31.15 -10.49
C ARG A 339 -7.13 30.74 -9.53
N LYS A 340 -6.15 31.62 -9.27
CA LYS A 340 -5.15 31.40 -8.21
C LYS A 340 -5.80 31.23 -6.83
N MET A 341 -6.82 32.03 -6.50
CA MET A 341 -7.59 31.86 -5.25
C MET A 341 -8.29 30.48 -5.19
N GLU A 342 -8.97 30.06 -6.26
CA GLU A 342 -9.62 28.74 -6.33
C GLU A 342 -8.64 27.56 -6.22
N GLU A 343 -7.40 27.73 -6.67
CA GLU A 343 -6.38 26.67 -6.76
C GLU A 343 -5.40 26.66 -5.57
N GLY A 344 -5.68 27.43 -4.50
CA GLY A 344 -4.93 27.37 -3.24
C GLY A 344 -3.52 27.99 -3.29
N PHE A 345 -3.30 28.96 -4.19
CA PHE A 345 -2.05 29.71 -4.27
C PHE A 345 -1.88 30.71 -3.12
N TYR A 346 -2.99 31.23 -2.57
CA TYR A 346 -3.01 32.18 -1.47
C TYR A 346 -3.72 31.60 -0.23
N SER A 347 -3.44 32.18 0.94
CA SER A 347 -3.98 31.78 2.23
C SER A 347 -5.46 32.14 2.41
N ASP A 348 -6.14 31.50 3.35
CA ASP A 348 -7.54 31.83 3.72
C ASP A 348 -7.73 33.33 4.07
N GLU A 349 -6.67 34.02 4.52
CA GLU A 349 -6.64 35.47 4.79
C GLU A 349 -6.35 36.29 3.53
N GLY A 350 -5.36 35.89 2.72
CA GLY A 350 -5.06 36.54 1.44
C GLY A 350 -6.23 36.49 0.45
N VAL A 351 -6.90 35.34 0.36
CA VAL A 351 -8.14 35.17 -0.41
C VAL A 351 -9.23 36.12 0.08
N ARG A 352 -9.44 36.25 1.40
CA ARG A 352 -10.45 37.18 1.95
C ARG A 352 -10.19 38.63 1.53
N ARG A 353 -8.94 39.09 1.63
CA ARG A 353 -8.56 40.47 1.23
C ARG A 353 -8.73 40.71 -0.27
N LEU A 354 -8.36 39.74 -1.10
CA LEU A 354 -8.58 39.79 -2.54
C LEU A 354 -10.07 39.74 -2.90
N GLU A 355 -10.88 38.88 -2.25
CA GLU A 355 -12.33 38.84 -2.45
C GLU A 355 -13.01 40.17 -2.05
N GLN A 356 -12.58 40.79 -0.94
CA GLN A 356 -13.05 42.12 -0.53
C GLN A 356 -12.66 43.21 -1.53
N ALA A 357 -11.40 43.24 -1.99
CA ALA A 357 -10.93 44.20 -2.98
C ALA A 357 -11.65 44.05 -4.34
N ILE A 358 -11.96 42.81 -4.75
CA ILE A 358 -12.61 42.50 -6.04
C ILE A 358 -14.13 42.72 -6.01
N ARG A 359 -14.80 42.47 -4.88
CA ARG A 359 -16.25 42.70 -4.72
C ARG A 359 -16.59 44.15 -4.37
N GLY A 360 -15.66 44.86 -3.74
CA GLY A 360 -15.91 46.17 -3.11
C GLY A 360 -16.46 46.03 -1.68
N GLU A 361 -16.45 47.14 -0.94
CA GLU A 361 -16.89 47.21 0.47
C GLU A 361 -18.43 47.19 0.64
N ASP A 362 -19.11 46.16 0.14
CA ASP A 362 -20.58 46.02 0.24
C ASP A 362 -21.02 44.56 0.46
N GLU A 363 -20.65 43.97 1.60
CA GLU A 363 -21.53 43.11 2.42
C GLU A 363 -20.88 42.79 3.78
N MET A 364 -21.19 43.61 4.80
CA MET A 364 -20.76 43.40 6.17
C MET A 364 -21.69 42.41 6.89
N GLU A 365 -21.62 41.12 6.54
CA GLU A 365 -22.18 40.07 7.41
C GLU A 365 -21.41 40.08 8.75
N THR A 366 -22.10 40.43 9.83
CA THR A 366 -21.50 40.57 11.15
C THR A 366 -21.29 39.19 11.79
N ASP A 367 -20.07 38.66 11.69
CA ASP A 367 -19.57 37.50 12.46
C ASP A 367 -19.49 37.84 13.97
N ALA A 368 -20.65 38.02 14.59
CA ALA A 368 -20.83 38.34 16.00
C ALA A 368 -20.90 37.06 16.87
N ASP A 369 -19.88 36.21 16.78
CA ASP A 369 -19.48 35.37 17.92
C ASP A 369 -18.04 34.84 17.80
N CYS A 370 -17.13 35.46 18.55
CA CYS A 370 -15.90 34.83 18.98
C CYS A 370 -15.42 35.41 20.33
N ASN A 371 -14.78 34.57 21.15
CA ASN A 371 -14.15 34.87 22.45
C ASN A 371 -15.05 34.90 23.70
N ALA A 372 -15.77 33.80 23.93
CA ALA A 372 -16.13 33.25 25.25
C ALA A 372 -16.32 31.73 25.09
N ASP A 373 -15.82 30.83 25.94
CA ASP A 373 -15.05 30.97 27.19
C ASP A 373 -13.79 30.08 27.14
N ASP A 374 -12.66 30.57 27.65
CA ASP A 374 -11.49 29.72 27.97
C ASP A 374 -10.61 30.39 29.05
N GLU A 375 -10.96 30.18 30.33
CA GLU A 375 -10.05 30.00 31.48
C GLU A 375 -10.81 30.11 32.84
N LYS A 376 -10.31 29.35 33.83
CA LYS A 376 -10.65 29.32 35.28
C LYS A 376 -11.92 28.55 35.70
N ASP A 377 -11.97 27.93 36.88
CA ASP A 377 -10.98 27.91 37.98
C ASP A 377 -10.32 26.53 38.20
N ALA A 378 -9.19 26.53 38.92
CA ALA A 378 -8.46 25.34 39.35
C ALA A 378 -8.60 25.08 40.87
N ASP A 379 -8.10 23.92 41.31
CA ASP A 379 -7.81 23.53 42.69
C ASP A 379 -8.93 23.56 43.74
N THR A 380 -9.38 22.36 44.14
CA THR A 380 -9.09 21.94 45.53
C THR A 380 -9.02 20.42 45.67
N GLU A 381 -7.86 19.90 46.09
CA GLU A 381 -7.75 18.55 46.64
C GLU A 381 -8.36 18.48 48.04
N ARG A 382 -8.97 17.34 48.41
CA ARG A 382 -8.59 16.57 49.62
C ARG A 382 -9.29 15.22 49.70
N ALA A 383 -8.75 14.35 50.56
CA ALA A 383 -9.13 12.95 50.69
C ALA A 383 -9.48 12.55 52.12
N ALA A 384 -10.13 11.38 52.22
CA ALA A 384 -10.18 10.45 53.34
C ALA A 384 -11.09 10.75 54.57
N GLU A 385 -11.68 9.65 55.07
CA GLU A 385 -12.10 9.32 56.46
C GLU A 385 -13.12 10.28 57.15
N ASP A 386 -14.34 9.86 57.51
CA ASP A 386 -14.63 8.85 58.56
C ASP A 386 -16.03 8.16 58.44
N GLU A 387 -16.15 6.98 59.06
CA GLU A 387 -17.36 6.23 59.48
C GLU A 387 -17.52 6.38 61.03
N PRO A 388 -18.51 5.82 61.79
CA PRO A 388 -19.43 4.70 61.48
C PRO A 388 -20.88 4.77 62.04
N ASP A 389 -21.61 3.65 61.87
CA ASP A 389 -22.68 3.09 62.76
C ASP A 389 -24.06 3.82 62.85
N THR A 390 -25.20 3.14 63.11
CA THR A 390 -25.45 1.80 63.70
C THR A 390 -26.70 1.06 63.12
N GLU A 391 -26.60 -0.27 63.02
CA GLU A 391 -27.52 -1.32 63.56
C GLU A 391 -29.07 -1.21 63.35
N LEU A 392 -29.75 -2.18 62.68
CA LEU A 392 -30.54 -3.33 63.24
C LEU A 392 -31.52 -3.86 62.14
N GLU A 393 -32.10 -5.09 62.07
CA GLU A 393 -31.78 -6.45 62.55
C GLU A 393 -32.78 -7.51 61.96
N ARG A 394 -32.37 -8.80 61.77
CA ARG A 394 -33.22 -10.05 61.66
C ARG A 394 -34.19 -10.21 60.44
N ASN A 395 -34.62 -11.39 59.93
CA ASN A 395 -34.45 -12.86 60.14
C ASN A 395 -34.25 -13.51 58.73
N ALA A 396 -33.56 -14.63 58.46
CA ALA A 396 -33.48 -15.98 59.03
C ALA A 396 -34.59 -16.98 58.57
N GLU A 397 -34.14 -18.03 57.84
CA GLU A 397 -34.79 -19.34 57.57
C GLU A 397 -36.08 -19.36 56.69
N GLU A 398 -36.53 -20.46 56.04
CA GLU A 398 -36.14 -21.88 56.10
C GLU A 398 -36.21 -22.59 54.70
N SER A 399 -35.96 -23.91 54.63
CA SER A 399 -35.86 -24.71 53.39
C SER A 399 -37.18 -25.36 52.92
N GLY A 400 -37.41 -25.46 51.61
CA GLY A 400 -38.58 -26.17 51.03
C GLY A 400 -38.27 -27.03 49.80
N LYS A 401 -38.16 -28.36 49.96
CA LYS A 401 -37.94 -29.34 48.87
C LYS A 401 -39.22 -30.10 48.49
N THR A 402 -39.70 -29.94 47.25
CA THR A 402 -40.38 -30.99 46.43
C THR A 402 -40.49 -30.47 44.98
N LYS A 403 -40.07 -31.12 43.88
CA LYS A 403 -39.90 -32.52 43.44
C LYS A 403 -41.11 -33.08 42.66
N LYS A 404 -40.92 -33.18 41.33
CA LYS A 404 -41.70 -33.93 40.33
C LYS A 404 -43.18 -33.53 40.15
N MET A 405 -43.53 -33.23 38.89
CA MET A 405 -44.02 -34.29 38.01
C MET A 405 -43.20 -34.31 36.72
#